data_AF-A0A933YRA4-F1
#
_entry.id   AF-A0A933YRA4-F1
#
_cell.length_a   1.000
_cell.length_b   1.000
_cell.length_c   1.000
_cell.angle_alpha   90.00
_cell.angle_beta   90.00
_cell.angle_gamma   90.00
#
_symmetry.space_group_name_H-M   'P 1'
#
loop_
_entity.id
_entity.type
_entity.pdbx_description
1 polymer ?
#
loop_
_entity_poly.entity_id
_entity_poly.type
_entity_poly.pdbx_seq_one_letter_code
_entity_poly.pdbx_strand_id
1 'polypeptide(L)'
;MNPLRKFYLPILLFIISLSLTTPAFAQVPLRISIKFILDASGNRPATGNLNTDAEINTEFTSAINILARAYTEFSVDRIEFVDLSGLSQWYSTSAATTTGRDQLRTAAIAAPATYHWRTDAINIY
;
A
#
# COMPACT_ATOMS: atom_id res chain seq x y z
N MET A 1 -63.90 1.13 -10.08
CA MET A 1 -62.51 0.77 -9.73
C MET A 1 -62.55 -0.18 -8.54
N ASN A 2 -62.15 -1.45 -8.72
CA ASN A 2 -62.26 -2.49 -7.68
C ASN A 2 -61.38 -2.16 -6.46
N PRO A 3 -61.92 -2.24 -5.22
CA PRO A 3 -61.19 -1.87 -3.99
C PRO A 3 -59.94 -2.72 -3.76
N LEU A 4 -59.92 -3.94 -4.32
CA LEU A 4 -58.77 -4.86 -4.31
C LEU A 4 -57.51 -4.26 -4.97
N ARG A 5 -57.65 -3.45 -6.04
CA ARG A 5 -56.51 -2.87 -6.77
C ARG A 5 -55.72 -1.83 -5.95
N LYS A 6 -56.33 -1.23 -4.93
CA LYS A 6 -55.68 -0.23 -4.06
C LYS A 6 -54.70 -0.87 -3.06
N PHE A 7 -54.86 -2.15 -2.73
CA PHE A 7 -54.00 -2.86 -1.77
C PHE A 7 -52.78 -3.52 -2.42
N TYR A 8 -52.89 -4.00 -3.66
CA TYR A 8 -51.77 -4.67 -4.34
C TYR A 8 -50.71 -3.71 -4.89
N LEU A 9 -51.10 -2.50 -5.28
CA LEU A 9 -50.17 -1.50 -5.81
C LEU A 9 -49.07 -1.07 -4.82
N PRO A 10 -49.37 -0.75 -3.53
CA PRO A 10 -48.32 -0.42 -2.56
C PRO A 10 -47.45 -1.62 -2.20
N ILE A 11 -48.01 -2.83 -2.16
CA ILE A 11 -47.25 -4.08 -1.92
C ILE A 11 -46.27 -4.33 -3.07
N LEU A 12 -46.71 -4.14 -4.31
CA LEU A 12 -45.85 -4.29 -5.49
C LEU A 12 -44.73 -3.25 -5.50
N LEU A 13 -45.04 -1.98 -5.20
CA LEU A 13 -44.04 -0.92 -5.09
C LEU A 13 -43.02 -1.21 -3.97
N PHE A 14 -43.47 -1.76 -2.84
CA PHE A 14 -42.59 -2.15 -1.74
C PHE A 14 -41.63 -3.28 -2.15
N ILE A 15 -42.13 -4.32 -2.82
CA ILE A 15 -41.30 -5.43 -3.32
C ILE A 15 -40.28 -4.93 -4.36
N ILE A 16 -40.68 -4.03 -5.28
CA ILE A 16 -39.76 -3.42 -6.25
C ILE A 16 -38.68 -2.60 -5.53
N SER A 17 -39.04 -1.85 -4.48
CA SER A 17 -38.07 -1.06 -3.71
C SER A 17 -37.04 -1.92 -2.96
N LEU A 18 -37.45 -3.08 -2.45
CA LEU A 18 -36.56 -4.07 -1.84
C LEU A 18 -35.63 -4.76 -2.86
N SER A 19 -36.05 -4.80 -4.14
CA SER A 19 -35.28 -5.41 -5.23
C SER A 19 -34.19 -4.48 -5.81
N LEU A 20 -34.18 -3.21 -5.42
CA LEU A 20 -33.22 -2.20 -5.88
C LEU A 20 -31.97 -2.08 -5.00
N THR A 21 -31.80 -2.97 -4.02
CA THR A 21 -30.55 -3.03 -3.25
C THR A 21 -29.45 -3.59 -4.15
N THR A 22 -28.69 -2.71 -4.79
CA THR A 22 -27.44 -3.09 -5.44
C THR A 22 -26.50 -3.66 -4.38
N PRO A 23 -25.91 -4.86 -4.56
CA PRO A 23 -24.86 -5.32 -3.67
C PRO A 23 -23.74 -4.29 -3.69
N ALA A 24 -23.48 -3.67 -2.54
CA ALA A 24 -22.30 -2.84 -2.38
C ALA A 24 -21.11 -3.80 -2.30
N PHE A 25 -20.32 -3.88 -3.38
CA PHE A 25 -19.04 -4.56 -3.32
C PHE A 25 -18.19 -3.85 -2.27
N ALA A 26 -17.85 -4.56 -1.18
CA ALA A 26 -16.99 -4.03 -0.16
C ALA A 26 -15.59 -3.85 -0.78
N GLN A 27 -15.19 -2.61 -1.05
CA GLN A 27 -13.85 -2.35 -1.56
C GLN A 27 -12.81 -2.75 -0.51
N VAL A 28 -11.99 -3.76 -0.82
CA VAL A 28 -10.90 -4.23 0.03
C VAL A 28 -9.62 -3.50 -0.38
N PRO A 29 -9.08 -2.57 0.43
CA PRO A 29 -7.91 -1.80 0.04
C PRO A 29 -6.62 -2.62 0.18
N LEU A 30 -5.93 -2.82 -0.93
CA LEU A 30 -4.56 -3.27 -1.02
C LEU A 30 -3.64 -2.08 -0.75
N ARG A 31 -3.03 -2.05 0.44
CA ARG A 31 -2.14 -0.97 0.87
C ARG A 31 -0.72 -1.26 0.40
N ILE A 32 -0.17 -0.37 -0.41
CA ILE A 32 1.18 -0.50 -0.97
C ILE A 32 2.08 0.62 -0.44
N SER A 33 3.21 0.22 0.17
CA SER A 33 4.30 1.09 0.61
C SER A 33 5.50 0.88 -0.32
N ILE A 34 6.08 1.98 -0.82
CA ILE A 34 7.24 1.95 -1.70
C ILE A 34 8.41 2.69 -1.05
N LYS A 35 9.57 2.05 -1.16
CA LYS A 35 10.79 2.43 -0.46
C LYS A 35 11.92 2.50 -1.45
N PHE A 36 12.49 3.68 -1.58
CA PHE A 36 13.70 3.90 -2.37
C PHE A 36 14.92 3.80 -1.47
N ILE A 37 15.84 2.93 -1.83
CA ILE A 37 17.15 2.87 -1.18
C ILE A 37 18.06 3.83 -1.94
N LEU A 38 18.39 4.94 -1.29
CA LEU A 38 19.24 5.97 -1.85
C LEU A 38 20.70 5.52 -1.85
N ASP A 39 21.47 6.06 -2.77
CA ASP A 39 22.92 5.92 -2.75
C ASP A 39 23.58 6.74 -1.61
N ALA A 40 24.91 6.65 -1.51
CA ALA A 40 25.69 7.37 -0.51
C ALA A 40 25.62 8.90 -0.65
N SER A 41 25.18 9.41 -1.81
CA SER A 41 24.98 10.83 -2.09
C SER A 41 23.53 11.28 -1.87
N GLY A 42 22.64 10.38 -1.42
CA GLY A 42 21.23 10.66 -1.18
C GLY A 42 20.38 10.67 -2.45
N ASN A 43 20.86 10.11 -3.56
CA ASN A 43 20.10 10.03 -4.81
C ASN A 43 19.43 8.67 -4.96
N ARG A 44 18.25 8.64 -5.57
CA ARG A 44 17.63 7.39 -6.01
C ARG A 44 18.48 6.74 -7.11
N PRO A 45 18.42 5.40 -7.26
CA PRO A 45 19.10 4.73 -8.35
C PRO A 45 18.71 5.32 -9.71
N ALA A 46 19.69 5.77 -10.50
CA ALA A 46 19.43 6.38 -11.82
C ALA A 46 19.11 5.34 -12.91
N THR A 47 19.23 4.05 -12.60
CA THR A 47 19.04 2.93 -13.53
C THR A 47 18.13 1.88 -12.91
N GLY A 48 17.43 1.12 -13.77
CA GLY A 48 16.44 0.13 -13.37
C GLY A 48 15.00 0.58 -13.66
N ASN A 49 14.04 -0.25 -13.28
CA ASN A 49 12.62 0.05 -13.39
C ASN A 49 12.10 0.64 -12.07
N LEU A 50 11.09 1.51 -12.13
CA LEU A 50 10.44 2.12 -10.96
C LEU A 50 11.37 3.03 -10.16
N ASN A 51 12.24 3.77 -10.85
CA ASN A 51 13.21 4.68 -10.24
C ASN A 51 12.67 6.10 -10.03
N THR A 52 11.55 6.44 -10.67
CA THR A 52 10.86 7.73 -10.50
C THR A 52 9.44 7.57 -9.97
N ASP A 53 8.93 8.64 -9.36
CA ASP A 53 7.53 8.70 -8.92
C ASP A 53 6.57 8.53 -10.11
N ALA A 54 6.93 9.03 -11.29
CA ALA A 54 6.11 8.96 -12.50
C ALA A 54 5.94 7.50 -12.99
N GLU A 55 7.04 6.73 -12.99
CA GLU A 55 7.00 5.31 -13.34
C GLU A 55 6.12 4.53 -12.36
N ILE A 56 6.26 4.78 -11.06
CA ILE A 56 5.41 4.12 -10.07
C ILE A 56 3.95 4.50 -10.22
N ASN A 57 3.63 5.78 -10.44
CA ASN A 57 2.26 6.22 -10.68
C ASN A 57 1.64 5.52 -11.89
N THR A 58 2.46 5.27 -12.92
CA THR A 58 2.04 4.51 -14.11
C THR A 58 1.68 3.07 -13.74
N GLU A 59 2.49 2.41 -12.91
CA GLU A 59 2.19 1.04 -12.43
C GLU A 59 0.96 0.98 -11.52
N PHE A 60 0.76 1.95 -10.63
CA PHE A 60 -0.46 2.03 -9.82
C PHE A 60 -1.70 2.15 -10.70
N THR A 61 -1.64 2.99 -11.72
CA THR A 61 -2.74 3.17 -12.68
C THR A 61 -2.99 1.86 -13.45
N SER A 62 -1.93 1.18 -13.86
CA SER A 62 -2.01 -0.13 -14.51
C SER A 62 -2.68 -1.16 -13.60
N ALA A 63 -2.27 -1.25 -12.33
CA ALA A 63 -2.83 -2.17 -11.34
C ALA A 63 -4.33 -1.91 -11.11
N ILE A 64 -4.73 -0.64 -10.94
CA ILE A 64 -6.14 -0.25 -10.78
C ILE A 64 -6.95 -0.70 -12.00
N ASN A 65 -6.43 -0.48 -13.21
CA ASN A 65 -7.12 -0.88 -14.44
C ASN A 65 -7.27 -2.41 -14.56
N ILE A 66 -6.26 -3.18 -14.15
CA ILE A 66 -6.31 -4.64 -14.14
C ILE A 66 -7.41 -5.12 -13.17
N LEU A 67 -7.41 -4.59 -11.93
CA LEU A 67 -8.40 -4.97 -10.91
C LEU A 67 -9.83 -4.60 -11.31
N ALA A 68 -10.00 -3.43 -11.95
CA ALA A 68 -11.29 -2.99 -12.48
C ALA A 68 -11.78 -3.91 -13.61
N ARG A 69 -10.91 -4.32 -14.55
CA ARG A 69 -11.26 -5.24 -15.64
C ARG A 69 -11.60 -6.64 -15.15
N ALA A 70 -10.99 -7.07 -14.06
CA ALA A 70 -11.24 -8.36 -13.45
C ALA A 70 -12.47 -8.37 -12.52
N TYR A 71 -13.24 -7.26 -12.44
CA TYR A 71 -14.40 -7.10 -11.56
C TYR A 71 -14.12 -7.52 -10.11
N THR A 72 -12.89 -7.24 -9.64
CA THR A 72 -12.48 -7.61 -8.28
C THR A 72 -13.00 -6.58 -7.28
N GLU A 73 -13.15 -7.00 -6.02
CA GLU A 73 -13.46 -6.11 -4.90
C GLU A 73 -12.24 -5.32 -4.41
N PHE A 74 -11.05 -5.57 -4.95
CA PHE A 74 -9.82 -4.94 -4.49
C PHE A 74 -9.65 -3.54 -5.05
N SER A 75 -9.20 -2.61 -4.21
CA SER A 75 -8.73 -1.29 -4.61
C SER A 75 -7.26 -1.13 -4.22
N VAL A 76 -6.47 -0.43 -5.04
CA VAL A 76 -5.08 -0.14 -4.66
C VAL A 76 -5.04 1.20 -3.94
N ASP A 77 -4.44 1.20 -2.74
CA ASP A 77 -4.23 2.39 -1.94
C ASP A 77 -2.73 2.60 -1.70
N ARG A 78 -2.27 3.82 -1.97
CA ARG A 78 -0.87 4.21 -1.79
C ARG A 78 -0.70 4.80 -0.40
N ILE A 79 -0.08 4.02 0.49
CA ILE A 79 0.10 4.43 1.89
C ILE A 79 1.40 5.19 2.14
N GLU A 80 2.46 4.91 1.37
CA GLU A 80 3.78 5.46 1.71
C GLU A 80 4.74 5.49 0.49
N PHE A 81 5.47 6.60 0.36
CA PHE A 81 6.65 6.76 -0.47
C PHE A 81 7.76 7.29 0.42
N VAL A 82 8.79 6.49 0.66
CA VAL A 82 9.90 6.91 1.52
C VAL A 82 11.22 6.68 0.83
N ASP A 83 12.00 7.74 0.82
CA ASP A 83 13.39 7.76 0.41
C ASP A 83 14.24 7.49 1.64
N LEU A 84 14.97 6.39 1.61
CA LEU A 84 15.76 5.90 2.72
C LEU A 84 17.23 6.04 2.36
N SER A 85 17.98 6.78 3.16
CA SER A 85 19.45 6.78 3.05
C SER A 85 19.93 5.33 3.09
N GLY A 86 20.54 4.85 2.00
CA GLY A 86 20.92 3.45 1.90
C GLY A 86 21.93 3.08 2.98
N LEU A 87 21.60 2.07 3.78
CA LEU A 87 22.52 1.47 4.73
C LEU A 87 23.01 0.13 4.17
N SER A 88 23.44 0.14 2.90
CA SER A 88 23.85 -1.05 2.14
C SER A 88 24.95 -1.88 2.82
N GLN A 89 25.70 -1.29 3.75
CA GLN A 89 26.64 -2.01 4.61
C GLN A 89 26.00 -3.10 5.49
N TRP A 90 24.72 -2.97 5.85
CA TRP A 90 23.97 -3.96 6.64
C TRP A 90 23.22 -4.99 5.78
N TYR A 91 23.16 -4.80 4.46
CA TYR A 91 22.47 -5.71 3.52
C TYR A 91 23.20 -7.05 3.31
N SER A 92 24.43 -7.20 3.82
CA SER A 92 25.17 -8.47 3.74
C SER A 92 24.81 -9.41 4.90
N THR A 93 25.07 -10.71 4.71
CA THR A 93 24.94 -11.79 5.71
C THR A 93 25.59 -11.48 7.07
N SER A 94 26.45 -10.45 7.14
CA SER A 94 27.03 -9.86 8.34
C SER A 94 25.97 -9.47 9.38
N ALA A 95 24.86 -8.84 9.00
CA ALA A 95 23.82 -8.40 9.95
C ALA A 95 23.02 -9.56 10.58
N ALA A 96 23.07 -10.76 9.99
CA ALA A 96 22.45 -11.96 10.56
C ALA A 96 23.26 -12.56 11.72
N THR A 97 24.54 -12.20 11.86
CA THR A 97 25.40 -12.65 12.96
C THR A 97 25.19 -11.81 14.22
N THR A 98 25.45 -12.37 15.41
CA THR A 98 25.36 -11.62 16.67
C THR A 98 26.26 -10.39 16.67
N THR A 99 27.51 -10.54 16.22
CA THR A 99 28.46 -9.43 16.08
C THR A 99 27.96 -8.33 15.15
N GLY A 100 27.39 -8.69 14.00
CA GLY A 100 26.82 -7.70 13.08
C GLY A 100 25.61 -6.98 13.65
N ARG A 101 24.74 -7.67 14.41
CA ARG A 101 23.64 -7.02 15.13
C ARG A 101 24.12 -6.05 16.20
N ASP A 102 25.19 -6.37 16.92
CA ASP A 102 25.75 -5.49 17.95
C ASP A 102 26.44 -4.26 17.35
N GLN A 103 27.17 -4.43 16.25
CA GLN A 103 27.75 -3.33 15.47
C GLN A 103 26.66 -2.41 14.92
N LEU A 104 25.60 -2.99 14.37
CA LEU A 104 24.43 -2.27 13.89
C LEU A 104 23.76 -1.47 14.99
N ARG A 105 23.50 -2.09 16.14
CA ARG A 105 22.90 -1.42 17.30
C ARG A 105 23.78 -0.24 17.75
N THR A 106 25.09 -0.45 17.82
CA THR A 106 26.05 0.59 18.22
C THR A 106 26.03 1.77 17.25
N ALA A 107 26.06 1.50 15.94
CA ALA A 107 26.01 2.53 14.91
C ALA A 107 24.68 3.30 14.92
N ALA A 108 23.57 2.60 15.13
CA ALA A 108 22.24 3.22 15.20
C ALA A 108 22.06 4.12 16.42
N ILE A 109 22.62 3.74 17.57
CA ILE A 109 22.63 4.57 18.79
C ILE A 109 23.53 5.80 18.59
N ALA A 110 24.66 5.66 17.90
CA ALA A 110 25.61 6.74 17.67
C ALA A 110 25.10 7.80 16.67
N ALA A 111 24.29 7.40 15.69
CA ALA A 111 23.80 8.28 14.63
C ALA A 111 22.27 8.15 14.42
N PRO A 112 21.44 8.49 15.42
CA PRO A 112 19.99 8.23 15.34
C PRO A 112 19.28 8.97 14.20
N ALA A 113 19.82 10.09 13.72
CA ALA A 113 19.26 10.80 12.57
C ALA A 113 19.45 10.06 11.23
N THR A 114 20.42 9.14 11.16
CA THR A 114 20.73 8.33 9.96
C THR A 114 19.88 7.07 9.89
N TYR A 115 19.30 6.63 11.01
CA TYR A 115 18.51 5.42 11.10
C TYR A 115 17.04 5.78 11.34
N HIS A 116 16.12 5.17 10.60
CA HIS A 116 14.70 5.41 10.82
C HIS A 116 14.21 4.63 12.06
N TRP A 117 14.35 5.26 13.23
CA TRP A 117 13.90 4.72 14.51
C TRP A 117 12.37 4.82 14.66
N ARG A 118 11.75 3.69 15.00
CA ARG A 118 10.49 3.64 15.75
C ARG A 118 10.78 3.75 17.25
N THR A 119 9.75 3.69 18.08
CA THR A 119 9.86 3.78 19.55
C THR A 119 10.91 2.85 20.15
N ASP A 120 11.12 1.66 19.60
CA ASP A 120 11.98 0.61 20.16
C ASP A 120 12.79 -0.17 19.10
N ALA A 121 12.64 0.15 17.83
CA ALA A 121 13.24 -0.62 16.74
C ALA A 121 13.69 0.27 15.58
N ILE A 122 14.74 -0.16 14.89
CA ILE A 122 15.13 0.39 13.59
C ILE A 122 14.68 -0.56 12.49
N ASN A 123 14.15 0.00 11.41
CA ASN A 123 14.01 -0.77 10.18
C ASN A 123 15.29 -0.63 9.38
N ILE A 124 15.82 -1.76 8.93
CA ILE A 124 16.94 -1.81 8.00
C ILE A 124 16.35 -2.30 6.71
N TYR A 125 16.54 -1.48 5.70
CA TYR A 125 16.25 -1.82 4.34
C TYR A 125 17.60 -2.12 3.76
#